data_AF-A0A2A5AAI0-F1
#
_entry.id   AF-A0A2A5AAI0-F1
#
_cell.length_a   1.000
_cell.length_b   1.000
_cell.length_c   1.000
_cell.angle_alpha   90.00
_cell.angle_beta   90.00
_cell.angle_gamma   90.00
#
_symmetry.space_group_name_H-M   'P 1'
#
loop_
_entity.id
_entity.type
_entity.pdbx_description
1 polymer ?
#
loop_
_entity_poly.entity_id
_entity_poly.type
_entity_poly.pdbx_seq_one_letter_code
_entity_poly.pdbx_strand_id
1 'polypeptide(L)'
;MVFSRAVETIETIKTITTTETLTTIKTITTIKIETRTTIIKQQKWPLMNSELQQYLTPTRYLDSNHPEIQRYALETVNQASSDQDKAVALYYAVRDHFRYNPYALMNGDDTFVASNVLAAEEGFCVPKAILLAALGRAVGIPTRLGFADVRNHLTSPKLKEMMKTDIFAFHGNTGFFINQQWVKCTPAFNLSLCEKANIKPLEFNGKEDSLFHPLDNTGQKHMEYLRDRGDHADFPKDEMMQAFAEVYGNLLASPDLPISTDALGEDFSLRDFESEVVAE
;
A
#
# COMPACT_ATOMS: atom_id res chain seq x y z
N MET A 1 -21.72 20.86 43.11
CA MET A 1 -23.13 21.22 43.33
C MET A 1 -23.28 22.70 43.02
N VAL A 2 -23.48 23.06 41.75
CA VAL A 2 -24.78 23.24 41.06
C VAL A 2 -25.53 24.49 41.54
N PHE A 3 -25.38 25.53 40.72
CA PHE A 3 -26.33 26.55 40.25
C PHE A 3 -27.27 27.29 41.22
N SER A 4 -27.12 28.61 41.24
CA SER A 4 -28.08 29.58 41.76
C SER A 4 -28.43 30.62 40.69
N ARG A 5 -29.74 30.76 40.45
CA ARG A 5 -30.49 31.93 39.95
C ARG A 5 -30.43 32.27 38.45
N ALA A 6 -31.41 31.72 37.73
CA ALA A 6 -32.13 32.43 36.67
C ALA A 6 -33.56 32.66 37.17
N VAL A 7 -33.89 33.91 37.49
CA VAL A 7 -35.26 34.38 37.76
C VAL A 7 -35.37 35.76 37.12
N GLU A 8 -36.30 35.84 36.15
CA GLU A 8 -37.08 37.02 35.74
C GLU A 8 -36.26 38.24 35.25
N THR A 9 -36.50 38.81 34.07
CA THR A 9 -37.80 39.36 33.70
C THR A 9 -37.79 39.65 32.20
N ILE A 10 -38.58 38.88 31.44
CA ILE A 10 -39.01 39.25 30.10
C ILE A 10 -40.22 40.14 30.32
N GLU A 11 -40.05 41.46 30.26
CA GLU A 11 -41.10 42.45 29.92
C GLU A 11 -40.59 43.87 30.16
N THR A 12 -39.92 44.48 29.17
CA THR A 12 -40.21 45.86 28.76
C THR A 12 -39.46 46.16 27.44
N ILE A 13 -40.05 45.80 26.32
CA ILE A 13 -39.71 46.42 25.03
C ILE A 13 -40.93 47.22 24.61
N LYS A 14 -40.98 48.48 25.04
CA LYS A 14 -41.74 49.51 24.35
C LYS A 14 -40.83 50.71 24.10
N THR A 15 -40.69 50.98 22.81
CA THR A 15 -40.47 52.30 22.20
C THR A 15 -39.14 53.00 22.47
N ILE A 16 -38.13 52.71 21.65
CA ILE A 16 -37.27 53.75 21.09
C ILE A 16 -37.15 53.52 19.58
N THR A 17 -37.90 54.32 18.83
CA THR A 17 -37.70 54.61 17.41
C THR A 17 -36.50 55.54 17.27
N THR A 18 -35.50 55.16 16.48
CA THR A 18 -34.71 56.02 15.57
C THR A 18 -33.56 55.21 14.97
N THR A 19 -33.72 54.83 13.70
CA THR A 19 -32.75 54.79 12.57
C THR A 19 -31.27 54.38 12.71
N GLU A 20 -30.70 54.12 13.89
CA GLU A 20 -29.28 53.72 14.06
C GLU A 20 -29.08 52.21 14.26
N THR A 21 -30.15 51.44 14.51
CA THR A 21 -30.08 49.98 14.72
C THR A 21 -30.01 49.16 13.43
N LEU A 22 -30.44 49.70 12.28
CA LEU A 22 -30.41 48.98 11.00
C LEU A 22 -29.01 48.93 10.35
N THR A 23 -28.14 49.90 10.64
CA THR A 23 -26.76 49.91 10.14
C THR A 23 -25.90 48.89 10.90
N THR A 24 -26.11 48.75 12.21
CA THR A 24 -25.36 47.82 13.06
C THR A 24 -25.74 46.36 12.82
N ILE A 25 -27.01 46.07 12.47
CA ILE A 25 -27.44 44.70 12.14
C ILE A 25 -26.88 44.25 10.78
N LYS A 26 -26.74 45.15 9.78
CA LYS A 26 -26.06 44.80 8.51
C LYS A 26 -24.56 44.53 8.67
N THR A 27 -23.91 45.20 9.62
CA THR A 27 -22.48 44.98 9.89
C THR A 27 -22.21 43.68 10.65
N ILE A 28 -23.15 43.22 11.49
CA ILE A 28 -22.99 41.98 12.28
C ILE A 28 -23.36 40.72 11.46
N THR A 29 -24.28 40.80 10.49
CA THR A 29 -24.62 39.64 9.63
C THR A 29 -23.59 39.37 8.51
N THR A 30 -22.59 40.25 8.33
CA THR A 30 -21.51 40.03 7.35
C THR A 30 -20.23 39.46 7.98
N ILE A 31 -20.21 39.22 9.30
CA ILE A 31 -19.04 38.69 10.03
C ILE A 31 -19.42 37.37 10.71
N LYS A 32 -19.54 36.30 9.91
CA LYS A 32 -19.40 34.86 10.27
C LYS A 32 -20.13 34.05 9.22
N ILE A 33 -19.44 33.72 8.13
CA ILE A 33 -19.09 32.36 7.67
C ILE A 33 -18.09 32.61 6.53
N GLU A 34 -16.94 33.18 6.86
CA GLU A 34 -15.74 32.83 6.10
C GLU A 34 -15.15 31.67 6.88
N THR A 35 -15.60 30.46 6.50
CA THR A 35 -14.86 29.25 6.79
C THR A 35 -13.42 29.54 6.44
N ARG A 36 -12.56 29.44 7.46
CA ARG A 36 -11.12 29.52 7.36
C ARG A 36 -10.65 28.29 6.56
N THR A 37 -10.93 28.32 5.26
CA THR A 37 -10.24 27.48 4.29
C THR A 37 -8.84 28.06 4.27
N THR A 38 -7.98 27.51 5.11
CA THR A 38 -6.55 27.62 4.95
C THR A 38 -6.25 27.04 3.57
N ILE A 39 -6.34 27.89 2.55
CA ILE A 39 -5.76 27.63 1.24
C ILE A 39 -4.27 27.58 1.54
N ILE A 40 -3.78 26.37 1.78
CA ILE A 40 -2.37 26.06 1.67
C ILE A 40 -2.00 26.54 0.27
N LYS A 41 -1.28 27.65 0.18
CA LYS A 41 -0.64 28.09 -1.05
C LYS A 41 0.24 26.92 -1.49
N GLN A 42 -0.24 26.13 -2.44
CA GLN A 42 0.56 25.17 -3.17
C GLN A 42 1.59 25.97 -3.97
N GLN A 43 2.73 26.29 -3.34
CA GLN A 43 3.99 26.33 -4.07
C GLN A 43 4.38 24.87 -4.34
N LYS A 44 3.91 24.29 -5.45
CA LYS A 44 4.51 23.08 -6.01
C LYS A 44 4.67 23.27 -7.52
N TRP A 45 5.91 23.64 -7.87
CA TRP A 45 6.59 23.63 -9.17
C TRP A 45 5.78 23.17 -10.40
N PRO A 46 5.48 24.05 -11.36
CA PRO A 46 4.70 23.71 -12.55
C PRO A 46 5.46 22.92 -13.65
N LEU A 47 6.75 22.59 -13.47
CA LEU A 47 7.57 21.94 -14.51
C LEU A 47 7.98 20.48 -14.20
N MET A 48 7.90 20.00 -12.96
CA MET A 48 8.03 18.56 -12.61
C MET A 48 6.70 17.80 -12.73
N ASN A 49 5.61 18.51 -12.99
CA ASN A 49 4.28 18.00 -12.69
C ASN A 49 3.78 16.98 -13.74
N SER A 50 4.20 17.06 -15.00
CA SER A 50 3.72 16.15 -16.06
C SER A 50 4.32 14.74 -15.98
N GLU A 51 5.60 14.62 -15.67
CA GLU A 51 6.27 13.30 -15.60
C GLU A 51 5.81 12.48 -14.39
N LEU A 52 5.46 13.15 -13.28
CA LEU A 52 4.96 12.50 -12.07
C LEU A 52 3.46 12.22 -12.10
N GLN A 53 2.67 12.85 -12.99
CA GLN A 53 1.22 12.61 -13.06
C GLN A 53 0.88 11.14 -13.30
N GLN A 54 1.64 10.44 -14.15
CA GLN A 54 1.39 9.01 -14.43
C GLN A 54 1.50 8.14 -13.16
N TYR A 55 2.35 8.55 -12.20
CA TYR A 55 2.57 7.85 -10.94
C TYR A 55 1.58 8.25 -9.85
N LEU A 56 0.65 9.17 -10.14
CA LEU A 56 -0.48 9.55 -9.29
C LEU A 56 -1.81 9.03 -9.86
N THR A 57 -1.86 8.80 -11.17
CA THR A 57 -3.08 8.43 -11.89
C THR A 57 -3.50 7.00 -11.52
N PRO A 58 -4.77 6.77 -11.16
CA PRO A 58 -5.30 5.42 -10.96
C PRO A 58 -5.23 4.59 -12.24
N THR A 59 -5.04 3.29 -12.09
CA THR A 59 -5.06 2.34 -13.22
C THR A 59 -6.02 1.20 -12.91
N ARG A 60 -6.07 0.17 -13.78
CA ARG A 60 -6.84 -1.04 -13.51
C ARG A 60 -6.36 -1.76 -12.25
N TYR A 61 -5.05 -1.88 -12.08
CA TYR A 61 -4.45 -2.65 -10.99
C TYR A 61 -4.15 -1.78 -9.77
N LEU A 62 -3.77 -0.52 -10.00
CA LEU A 62 -3.52 0.49 -8.98
C LEU A 62 -4.74 1.40 -8.87
N ASP A 63 -5.88 0.83 -8.51
CA ASP A 63 -7.18 1.50 -8.45
C ASP A 63 -7.28 2.43 -7.22
N SER A 64 -6.37 3.40 -7.12
CA SER A 64 -6.22 4.35 -6.01
C SER A 64 -7.42 5.29 -5.81
N ASN A 65 -8.35 5.32 -6.76
CA ASN A 65 -9.63 6.01 -6.66
C ASN A 65 -10.75 5.13 -6.07
N HIS A 66 -10.49 3.84 -5.79
CA HIS A 66 -11.46 2.97 -5.15
C HIS A 66 -11.77 3.46 -3.72
N PRO A 67 -13.05 3.57 -3.30
CA PRO A 67 -13.42 4.13 -2.00
C PRO A 67 -12.74 3.45 -0.81
N GLU A 68 -12.66 2.11 -0.81
CA GLU A 68 -12.00 1.37 0.27
C GLU A 68 -10.48 1.61 0.32
N ILE A 69 -9.82 1.78 -0.83
CA ILE A 69 -8.39 2.11 -0.89
C ILE A 69 -8.15 3.50 -0.30
N GLN A 70 -8.97 4.48 -0.67
CA GLN A 70 -8.89 5.84 -0.12
C GLN A 70 -9.15 5.86 1.38
N ARG A 71 -10.20 5.15 1.83
CA ARG A 71 -10.55 5.05 3.24
C ARG A 71 -9.41 4.44 4.06
N TYR A 72 -8.92 3.27 3.64
CA TYR A 72 -7.82 2.59 4.32
C TYR A 72 -6.55 3.44 4.36
N ALA A 73 -6.19 4.10 3.25
CA ALA A 73 -5.00 4.94 3.18
C ALA A 73 -5.10 6.15 4.13
N LEU A 74 -6.25 6.84 4.14
CA LEU A 74 -6.48 8.00 5.01
C LEU A 74 -6.50 7.64 6.50
N GLU A 75 -7.10 6.50 6.85
CA GLU A 75 -7.10 5.97 8.22
C GLU A 75 -5.67 5.64 8.66
N THR A 76 -4.90 4.95 7.81
CA THR A 76 -3.53 4.52 8.10
C THR A 76 -2.59 5.69 8.35
N VAL A 77 -2.75 6.78 7.60
CA VAL A 77 -1.84 7.94 7.69
C VAL A 77 -2.34 9.05 8.63
N ASN A 78 -3.34 8.81 9.45
CA ASN A 78 -4.02 9.85 10.22
C ASN A 78 -3.11 10.64 11.19
N GLN A 79 -2.00 10.05 11.67
CA GLN A 79 -1.00 10.70 12.53
C GLN A 79 0.25 11.17 11.76
N ALA A 80 0.33 10.92 10.46
CA ALA A 80 1.50 11.25 9.65
C ALA A 80 1.58 12.76 9.39
N SER A 81 2.78 13.34 9.57
CA SER A 81 3.00 14.78 9.42
C SER A 81 3.71 15.16 8.11
N SER A 82 4.25 14.19 7.39
CA SER A 82 4.98 14.38 6.13
C SER A 82 4.70 13.26 5.13
N ASP A 83 5.03 13.45 3.85
CA ASP A 83 4.92 12.39 2.84
C ASP A 83 5.84 11.20 3.16
N GLN A 84 6.96 11.45 3.85
CA GLN A 84 7.81 10.40 4.39
C GLN A 84 7.09 9.58 5.47
N ASP A 85 6.49 10.23 6.46
CA ASP A 85 5.76 9.54 7.54
C ASP A 85 4.58 8.73 6.99
N LYS A 86 3.86 9.28 6.00
CA LYS A 86 2.78 8.58 5.31
C LYS A 86 3.29 7.31 4.63
N ALA A 87 4.36 7.40 3.84
CA ALA A 87 4.92 6.25 3.13
C ALA A 87 5.39 5.17 4.11
N VAL A 88 6.01 5.56 5.23
CA VAL A 88 6.43 4.65 6.29
C VAL A 88 5.23 3.97 6.94
N ALA A 89 4.18 4.71 7.32
CA ALA A 89 2.97 4.14 7.91
C ALA A 89 2.27 3.16 6.97
N LEU A 90 2.13 3.52 5.69
CA LEU A 90 1.56 2.64 4.66
C LEU A 90 2.40 1.38 4.46
N TYR A 91 3.73 1.51 4.45
CA TYR A 91 4.63 0.36 4.32
C TYR A 91 4.40 -0.65 5.44
N TYR A 92 4.42 -0.21 6.71
CA TYR A 92 4.25 -1.12 7.84
C TYR A 92 2.84 -1.72 7.88
N ALA A 93 1.81 -0.95 7.53
CA ALA A 93 0.45 -1.47 7.41
C ALA A 93 0.37 -2.59 6.36
N VAL A 94 0.92 -2.37 5.15
CA VAL A 94 0.91 -3.40 4.10
C VAL A 94 1.81 -4.58 4.46
N ARG A 95 2.99 -4.33 5.03
CA ARG A 95 3.93 -5.38 5.44
C ARG A 95 3.27 -6.31 6.44
N ASP A 96 2.71 -5.78 7.52
CA ASP A 96 2.38 -6.56 8.71
C ASP A 96 0.89 -6.93 8.84
N HIS A 97 -0.03 -6.17 8.24
CA HIS A 97 -1.47 -6.48 8.32
C HIS A 97 -1.98 -7.34 7.16
N PHE A 98 -1.15 -7.61 6.15
CA PHE A 98 -1.49 -8.50 5.04
C PHE A 98 -0.58 -9.71 5.06
N ARG A 99 -1.13 -10.91 5.11
CA ARG A 99 -0.32 -12.13 5.21
C ARG A 99 0.42 -12.42 3.92
N TYR A 100 1.66 -12.88 4.01
CA TYR A 100 2.38 -13.37 2.84
C TYR A 100 1.89 -14.77 2.48
N ASN A 101 1.27 -14.90 1.30
CA ASN A 101 0.80 -16.17 0.77
C ASN A 101 1.22 -16.35 -0.70
N PRO A 102 2.23 -17.19 -1.00
CA PRO A 102 2.68 -17.46 -2.37
C PRO A 102 1.65 -18.27 -3.19
N TYR A 103 0.70 -18.95 -2.53
CA TYR A 103 -0.34 -19.72 -3.21
C TYR A 103 -1.49 -18.84 -3.73
N ALA A 104 -1.57 -17.58 -3.28
CA ALA A 104 -2.60 -16.63 -3.74
C ALA A 104 -2.54 -16.35 -5.25
N LEU A 105 -1.41 -16.65 -5.93
CA LEU A 105 -1.29 -16.57 -7.39
C LEU A 105 -2.37 -17.39 -8.13
N MET A 106 -2.97 -18.40 -7.48
CA MET A 106 -3.98 -19.27 -8.07
C MET A 106 -5.36 -18.60 -8.25
N ASN A 107 -5.58 -17.41 -7.68
CA ASN A 107 -6.87 -16.72 -7.71
C ASN A 107 -7.12 -15.92 -9.02
N GLY A 108 -6.23 -16.02 -10.00
CA GLY A 108 -6.39 -15.42 -11.33
C GLY A 108 -6.11 -13.91 -11.37
N ASP A 109 -6.61 -13.24 -12.42
CA ASP A 109 -6.31 -11.83 -12.72
C ASP A 109 -6.68 -10.86 -11.60
N ASP A 110 -7.74 -11.17 -10.86
CA ASP A 110 -8.28 -10.31 -9.81
C ASP A 110 -7.35 -10.22 -8.59
N THR A 111 -6.39 -11.16 -8.46
CA THR A 111 -5.30 -11.16 -7.46
C THR A 111 -4.43 -9.90 -7.54
N PHE A 112 -4.38 -9.25 -8.69
CA PHE A 112 -3.48 -8.12 -8.93
C PHE A 112 -4.16 -6.75 -8.84
N VAL A 113 -5.43 -6.68 -8.46
CA VAL A 113 -6.15 -5.40 -8.28
C VAL A 113 -6.07 -4.97 -6.83
N ALA A 114 -5.57 -3.76 -6.55
CA ALA A 114 -5.27 -3.33 -5.18
C ALA A 114 -6.47 -3.42 -4.23
N SER A 115 -7.68 -3.04 -4.67
CA SER A 115 -8.90 -3.20 -3.86
C SER A 115 -9.25 -4.65 -3.53
N ASN A 116 -8.95 -5.60 -4.42
CA ASN A 116 -9.14 -7.02 -4.15
C ASN A 116 -8.07 -7.55 -3.17
N VAL A 117 -6.82 -7.10 -3.29
CA VAL A 117 -5.77 -7.42 -2.30
C VAL A 117 -6.14 -6.88 -0.93
N LEU A 118 -6.68 -5.66 -0.88
CA LEU A 118 -7.20 -5.06 0.35
C LEU A 118 -8.29 -5.93 0.99
N ALA A 119 -9.22 -6.44 0.19
CA ALA A 119 -10.32 -7.28 0.66
C ALA A 119 -9.87 -8.71 1.07
N ALA A 120 -8.83 -9.24 0.42
CA ALA A 120 -8.31 -10.59 0.69
C ALA A 120 -7.46 -10.66 1.97
N GLU A 121 -6.86 -9.55 2.39
CA GLU A 121 -5.95 -9.47 3.56
C GLU A 121 -4.71 -10.39 3.45
N GLU A 122 -4.40 -10.87 2.24
CA GLU A 122 -3.23 -11.68 1.94
C GLU A 122 -2.75 -11.51 0.49
N GLY A 123 -1.53 -11.95 0.24
CA GLY A 123 -0.97 -12.01 -1.10
C GLY A 123 0.53 -12.24 -1.07
N PHE A 124 1.14 -12.36 -2.24
CA PHE A 124 2.60 -12.46 -2.34
C PHE A 124 3.23 -11.10 -2.69
N CYS A 125 4.54 -11.11 -3.00
CA CYS A 125 5.30 -9.87 -3.20
C CYS A 125 4.69 -8.90 -4.24
N VAL A 126 4.13 -9.40 -5.34
CA VAL A 126 3.55 -8.55 -6.40
C VAL A 126 2.24 -7.90 -5.95
N PRO A 127 1.18 -8.63 -5.53
CA PRO A 127 -0.05 -8.03 -5.01
C PRO A 127 0.17 -7.04 -3.86
N LYS A 128 1.08 -7.36 -2.93
CA LYS A 128 1.41 -6.46 -1.81
C LYS A 128 2.11 -5.18 -2.28
N ALA A 129 3.00 -5.25 -3.28
CA ALA A 129 3.60 -4.06 -3.88
C ALA A 129 2.56 -3.20 -4.63
N ILE A 130 1.59 -3.84 -5.30
CA ILE A 130 0.47 -3.17 -5.96
C ILE A 130 -0.40 -2.44 -4.94
N LEU A 131 -0.80 -3.11 -3.86
CA LEU A 131 -1.57 -2.48 -2.78
C LEU A 131 -0.84 -1.28 -2.19
N LEU A 132 0.44 -1.43 -1.84
CA LEU A 132 1.23 -0.33 -1.28
C LEU A 132 1.33 0.86 -2.24
N ALA A 133 1.56 0.61 -3.52
CA ALA A 133 1.63 1.66 -4.52
C ALA A 133 0.28 2.38 -4.69
N ALA A 134 -0.84 1.66 -4.72
CA ALA A 134 -2.18 2.24 -4.84
C ALA A 134 -2.52 3.11 -3.61
N LEU A 135 -2.21 2.64 -2.40
CA LEU A 135 -2.39 3.41 -1.17
C LEU A 135 -1.55 4.70 -1.17
N GLY A 136 -0.31 4.65 -1.67
CA GLY A 136 0.53 5.83 -1.82
C GLY A 136 -0.08 6.88 -2.75
N ARG A 137 -0.63 6.46 -3.90
CA ARG A 137 -1.36 7.36 -4.82
C ARG A 137 -2.58 7.98 -4.18
N ALA A 138 -3.32 7.19 -3.39
CA ALA A 138 -4.54 7.65 -2.72
C ALA A 138 -4.28 8.81 -1.73
N VAL A 139 -3.07 8.92 -1.18
CA VAL A 139 -2.66 10.02 -0.29
C VAL A 139 -1.80 11.08 -0.99
N GLY A 140 -1.73 11.04 -2.32
CA GLY A 140 -1.08 12.05 -3.16
C GLY A 140 0.43 11.91 -3.28
N ILE A 141 1.00 10.74 -2.97
CA ILE A 141 2.43 10.47 -3.16
C ILE A 141 2.60 9.73 -4.49
N PRO A 142 3.45 10.22 -5.42
CA PRO A 142 3.73 9.48 -6.64
C PRO A 142 4.37 8.12 -6.33
N THR A 143 3.82 7.04 -6.88
CA THR A 143 4.34 5.69 -6.70
C THR A 143 4.53 4.95 -8.02
N ARG A 144 5.55 4.09 -8.06
CA ARG A 144 5.82 3.18 -9.17
C ARG A 144 6.08 1.76 -8.66
N LEU A 145 5.90 0.78 -9.53
CA LEU A 145 6.22 -0.62 -9.24
C LEU A 145 7.62 -0.92 -9.78
N GLY A 146 8.40 -1.70 -9.05
CA GLY A 146 9.68 -2.23 -9.52
C GLY A 146 9.66 -3.75 -9.51
N PHE A 147 10.32 -4.37 -10.49
CA PHE A 147 10.33 -5.83 -10.61
C PHE A 147 11.73 -6.38 -10.86
N ALA A 148 11.97 -7.60 -10.38
CA ALA A 148 13.23 -8.31 -10.58
C ALA A 148 13.06 -9.81 -10.50
N ASP A 149 14.00 -10.56 -11.09
CA ASP A 149 14.16 -11.97 -10.76
C ASP A 149 15.08 -12.09 -9.55
N VAL A 150 14.65 -12.86 -8.56
CA VAL A 150 15.44 -13.11 -7.35
C VAL A 150 15.59 -14.60 -7.10
N ARG A 151 16.70 -15.00 -6.49
CA ARG A 151 16.80 -16.30 -5.83
C ARG A 151 16.33 -16.11 -4.38
N ASN A 152 15.23 -16.76 -4.01
CA ASN A 152 14.65 -16.63 -2.68
C ASN A 152 14.93 -17.88 -1.85
N HIS A 153 15.63 -17.72 -0.73
CA HIS A 153 15.92 -18.83 0.17
C HIS A 153 14.78 -19.11 1.17
N LEU A 154 13.83 -18.18 1.35
CA LEU A 154 12.63 -18.40 2.17
C LEU A 154 11.55 -19.16 1.38
N THR A 155 11.64 -20.48 1.39
CA THR A 155 10.70 -21.36 0.66
C THR A 155 10.44 -22.65 1.45
N SER A 156 9.15 -23.02 1.60
CA SER A 156 8.79 -24.31 2.19
C SER A 156 9.15 -25.47 1.23
N PRO A 157 9.39 -26.70 1.71
CA PRO A 157 9.64 -27.85 0.83
C PRO A 157 8.53 -28.05 -0.21
N LYS A 158 7.27 -27.81 0.18
CA LYS A 158 6.11 -27.87 -0.71
C LYS A 158 6.15 -26.79 -1.79
N LEU A 159 6.48 -25.55 -1.42
CA LEU A 159 6.65 -24.48 -2.38
C LEU A 159 7.81 -24.78 -3.35
N LYS A 160 8.94 -25.31 -2.85
CA LYS A 160 10.06 -25.74 -3.71
C LYS A 160 9.64 -26.83 -4.71
N GLU A 161 8.86 -27.81 -4.25
CA GLU A 161 8.35 -28.89 -5.11
C GLU A 161 7.38 -28.38 -6.19
N MET A 162 6.50 -27.44 -5.82
CA MET A 162 5.59 -26.78 -6.76
C MET A 162 6.36 -25.98 -7.81
N MET A 163 7.28 -25.10 -7.37
CA MET A 163 7.99 -24.19 -8.27
C MET A 163 9.03 -24.91 -9.14
N LYS A 164 9.60 -26.03 -8.66
CA LYS A 164 10.68 -26.81 -9.31
C LYS A 164 11.95 -26.00 -9.63
N THR A 165 12.09 -24.82 -9.04
CA THR A 165 13.21 -23.90 -9.17
C THR A 165 13.36 -23.09 -7.89
N ASP A 166 14.54 -22.53 -7.67
CA ASP A 166 14.83 -21.55 -6.60
C ASP A 166 14.76 -20.09 -7.10
N ILE A 167 14.46 -19.90 -8.39
CA ILE A 167 14.29 -18.60 -9.03
C ILE A 167 12.84 -18.15 -8.90
N PHE A 168 12.64 -16.98 -8.31
CA PHE A 168 11.38 -16.28 -8.22
C PHE A 168 11.39 -15.15 -9.24
N ALA A 169 10.78 -15.41 -10.38
CA ALA A 169 10.57 -14.42 -11.41
C ALA A 169 9.64 -13.30 -10.93
N PHE A 170 9.92 -12.06 -11.32
CA PHE A 170 9.02 -10.93 -11.11
C PHE A 170 8.71 -10.58 -9.63
N HIS A 171 9.71 -10.64 -8.76
CA HIS A 171 9.62 -10.13 -7.39
C HIS A 171 9.30 -8.63 -7.36
N GLY A 172 8.19 -8.26 -6.70
CA GLY A 172 7.67 -6.89 -6.68
C GLY A 172 8.19 -6.03 -5.53
N ASN A 173 8.49 -4.77 -5.83
CA ASN A 173 8.73 -3.68 -4.87
C ASN A 173 7.95 -2.42 -5.26
N THR A 174 7.85 -1.46 -4.35
CA THR A 174 7.22 -0.16 -4.56
C THR A 174 8.25 0.96 -4.42
N GLY A 175 8.30 1.86 -5.40
CA GLY A 175 9.04 3.11 -5.29
C GLY A 175 8.11 4.26 -4.91
N PHE A 176 8.46 5.00 -3.86
CA PHE A 176 7.81 6.26 -3.49
C PHE A 176 8.67 7.46 -3.92
N PHE A 177 8.05 8.52 -4.46
CA PHE A 177 8.73 9.77 -4.71
C PHE A 177 8.62 10.72 -3.51
N ILE A 178 9.66 10.76 -2.68
CA ILE A 178 9.70 11.50 -1.41
C ILE A 178 10.91 12.43 -1.44
N ASN A 179 10.77 13.69 -1.01
CA ASN A 179 11.89 14.65 -0.94
C ASN A 179 12.69 14.77 -2.26
N GLN A 180 12.00 14.71 -3.41
CA GLN A 180 12.58 14.80 -4.76
C GLN A 180 13.44 13.59 -5.18
N GLN A 181 13.30 12.45 -4.52
CA GLN A 181 13.99 11.21 -4.85
C GLN A 181 13.04 10.02 -4.84
N TRP A 182 13.35 9.03 -5.68
CA TRP A 182 12.71 7.72 -5.62
C TRP A 182 13.36 6.90 -4.52
N VAL A 183 12.56 6.38 -3.60
CA VAL A 183 12.99 5.47 -2.53
C VAL A 183 12.18 4.20 -2.64
N LYS A 184 12.85 3.05 -2.77
CA LYS A 184 12.20 1.75 -3.01
C LYS A 184 12.02 0.96 -1.71
N CYS A 185 10.94 0.21 -1.60
CA CYS A 185 10.69 -0.69 -0.50
C CYS A 185 9.95 -1.97 -0.94
N THR A 186 10.25 -3.08 -0.29
CA THR A 186 9.64 -4.39 -0.55
C THR A 186 8.78 -4.81 0.65
N PRO A 187 7.43 -4.67 0.59
CA PRO A 187 6.56 -4.97 1.73
C PRO A 187 6.23 -6.47 1.87
N ALA A 188 7.05 -7.37 1.33
CA ALA A 188 6.65 -8.75 1.02
C ALA A 188 6.43 -9.64 2.26
N PHE A 189 7.42 -9.79 3.15
CA PHE A 189 7.28 -10.70 4.29
C PHE A 189 6.78 -9.92 5.52
N ASN A 190 5.62 -10.31 6.03
CA ASN A 190 5.09 -9.81 7.29
C ASN A 190 5.98 -10.20 8.47
N LEU A 191 5.94 -9.40 9.54
CA LEU A 191 6.76 -9.61 10.73
C LEU A 191 6.60 -11.02 11.32
N SER A 192 5.37 -11.53 11.47
CA SER A 192 5.13 -12.86 12.05
C SER A 192 5.75 -13.99 11.23
N LEU A 193 5.74 -13.90 9.90
CA LEU A 193 6.44 -14.84 9.03
C LEU A 193 7.96 -14.75 9.24
N CYS A 194 8.51 -13.54 9.30
CA CYS A 194 9.94 -13.33 9.52
C CYS A 194 10.41 -13.93 10.86
N GLU A 195 9.65 -13.68 11.94
CA GLU A 195 9.92 -14.23 13.27
C GLU A 195 9.88 -15.76 13.26
N LYS A 196 8.85 -16.34 12.61
CA LYS A 196 8.71 -17.80 12.51
C LYS A 196 9.84 -18.45 11.70
N ALA A 197 10.28 -17.78 10.64
CA ALA A 197 11.40 -18.21 9.80
C ALA A 197 12.77 -17.91 10.41
N ASN A 198 12.83 -17.24 11.57
CA ASN A 198 14.08 -16.75 12.17
C ASN A 198 14.92 -15.88 11.21
N ILE A 199 14.25 -14.99 10.46
CA ILE A 199 14.89 -14.00 9.60
C ILE A 199 14.54 -12.60 10.08
N LYS A 200 15.42 -11.62 9.79
CA LYS A 200 15.12 -10.22 10.07
C LYS A 200 14.09 -9.73 9.06
N PRO A 201 13.04 -9.00 9.46
CA PRO A 201 12.17 -8.32 8.50
C PRO A 201 12.90 -7.17 7.80
N LEU A 202 12.41 -6.77 6.63
CA LEU A 202 12.80 -5.52 5.98
C LEU A 202 12.20 -4.33 6.73
N GLU A 203 13.05 -3.38 7.08
CA GLU A 203 12.66 -2.11 7.70
C GLU A 203 12.66 -0.99 6.67
N PHE A 204 11.77 -0.01 6.79
CA PHE A 204 11.69 1.11 5.86
C PHE A 204 11.54 2.43 6.59
N ASN A 205 12.42 3.38 6.27
CA ASN A 205 12.47 4.69 6.91
C ASN A 205 12.02 5.84 5.98
N GLY A 206 11.69 5.55 4.72
CA GLY A 206 11.30 6.55 3.72
C GLY A 206 12.45 7.42 3.20
N LYS A 207 13.71 7.08 3.49
CA LYS A 207 14.91 7.82 3.09
C LYS A 207 15.87 7.00 2.24
N GLU A 208 15.98 5.72 2.53
CA GLU A 208 16.89 4.77 1.89
C GLU A 208 16.11 3.57 1.35
N ASP A 209 16.65 2.96 0.30
CA ASP A 209 16.05 1.77 -0.32
C ASP A 209 16.05 0.58 0.66
N SER A 210 14.95 -0.16 0.69
CA SER A 210 14.75 -1.37 1.47
C SER A 210 14.26 -2.50 0.56
N LEU A 211 15.19 -3.12 -0.16
CA LEU A 211 14.86 -4.03 -1.27
C LEU A 211 15.07 -5.51 -0.95
N PHE A 212 16.12 -5.87 -0.20
CA PHE A 212 16.55 -7.25 -0.02
C PHE A 212 16.98 -7.51 1.41
N HIS A 213 16.76 -8.74 1.87
CA HIS A 213 17.37 -9.27 3.08
C HIS A 213 18.82 -9.63 2.75
N PRO A 214 19.82 -8.80 3.11
CA PRO A 214 21.18 -9.07 2.67
C PRO A 214 21.76 -10.31 3.36
N LEU A 215 21.31 -10.59 4.59
CA LEU A 215 21.81 -11.66 5.45
C LEU A 215 20.68 -12.20 6.34
N ASP A 216 20.65 -13.51 6.56
CA ASP A 216 19.84 -14.12 7.64
C ASP A 216 20.48 -13.86 9.03
N ASN A 217 19.85 -14.37 10.10
CA ASN A 217 20.37 -14.23 11.46
C ASN A 217 21.70 -14.96 11.72
N THR A 218 22.16 -15.80 10.79
CA THR A 218 23.44 -16.52 10.82
C THR A 218 24.52 -15.88 9.93
N GLY A 219 24.18 -14.83 9.17
CA GLY A 219 25.11 -14.14 8.27
C GLY A 219 25.23 -14.77 6.88
N GLN A 220 24.29 -15.63 6.46
CA GLN A 220 24.26 -16.18 5.10
C GLN A 220 23.39 -15.34 4.16
N LYS A 221 23.75 -15.28 2.88
CA LYS A 221 22.98 -14.57 1.85
C LYS A 221 21.56 -15.14 1.78
N HIS A 222 20.57 -14.28 2.01
CA HIS A 222 19.17 -14.72 2.10
C HIS A 222 18.37 -14.45 0.82
N MET A 223 18.81 -13.50 -0.03
CA MET A 223 18.21 -13.25 -1.34
C MET A 223 19.27 -12.72 -2.32
N GLU A 224 19.25 -13.21 -3.56
CA GLU A 224 20.15 -12.76 -4.64
C GLU A 224 19.36 -12.16 -5.79
N TYR A 225 19.83 -11.03 -6.31
CA TYR A 225 19.27 -10.38 -7.49
C TYR A 225 19.85 -10.99 -8.77
N LEU A 226 19.00 -11.53 -9.63
CA LEU A 226 19.42 -12.21 -10.86
C LEU A 226 19.23 -11.33 -12.09
N ARG A 227 18.12 -10.59 -12.16
CA ARG A 227 17.77 -9.77 -13.33
C ARG A 227 16.88 -8.60 -12.96
N ASP A 228 17.22 -7.42 -13.48
CA ASP A 228 16.36 -6.24 -13.41
C ASP A 228 15.28 -6.28 -14.49
N ARG A 229 14.05 -6.00 -14.08
CA ARG A 229 12.88 -5.88 -14.97
C ARG A 229 12.32 -4.45 -14.99
N GLY A 230 13.01 -3.52 -14.35
CA GLY A 230 12.75 -2.09 -14.43
C GLY A 230 11.63 -1.62 -13.51
N ASP A 231 11.34 -0.32 -13.65
CA ASP A 231 10.30 0.38 -12.92
C ASP A 231 9.14 0.74 -13.87
N HIS A 232 7.90 0.58 -13.40
CA HIS A 232 6.68 0.69 -14.18
C HIS A 232 5.64 1.60 -13.50
N ALA A 233 4.92 2.39 -14.30
CA ALA A 233 3.82 3.21 -13.81
C ALA A 233 2.51 2.42 -13.58
N ASP A 234 2.37 1.24 -14.19
CA ASP A 234 1.28 0.30 -13.94
C ASP A 234 1.82 -1.13 -13.86
N PHE A 235 1.01 -2.09 -13.46
CA PHE A 235 1.41 -3.50 -13.42
C PHE A 235 1.53 -4.09 -14.84
N PRO A 236 2.73 -4.52 -15.28
CA PRO A 236 2.96 -5.06 -16.62
C PRO A 236 2.59 -6.55 -16.68
N LYS A 237 1.30 -6.85 -16.60
CA LYS A 237 0.78 -8.23 -16.50
C LYS A 237 1.35 -9.15 -17.60
N ASP A 238 1.30 -8.73 -18.85
CA ASP A 238 1.73 -9.57 -19.97
C ASP A 238 3.22 -9.92 -19.90
N GLU A 239 4.06 -8.98 -19.46
CA GLU A 239 5.49 -9.21 -19.23
C GLU A 239 5.72 -10.21 -18.09
N MET A 240 4.92 -10.12 -17.02
CA MET A 240 4.98 -11.09 -15.91
C MET A 240 4.57 -12.48 -16.37
N MET A 241 3.46 -12.61 -17.11
CA MET A 241 2.99 -13.90 -17.59
C MET A 241 3.99 -14.54 -18.56
N GLN A 242 4.64 -13.74 -19.42
CA GLN A 242 5.73 -14.22 -20.26
C GLN A 242 6.92 -14.72 -19.43
N ALA A 243 7.34 -13.96 -18.42
CA ALA A 243 8.42 -14.36 -17.51
C ALA A 243 8.09 -15.66 -16.75
N PHE A 244 6.83 -15.81 -16.32
CA PHE A 244 6.37 -17.02 -15.64
C PHE A 244 6.40 -18.23 -16.57
N ALA A 245 6.01 -18.06 -17.84
CA ALA A 245 6.14 -19.12 -18.84
C ALA A 245 7.59 -19.52 -19.10
N GLU A 246 8.50 -18.55 -19.14
CA GLU A 246 9.93 -18.80 -19.35
C GLU A 246 10.57 -19.56 -18.17
N VAL A 247 10.24 -19.19 -16.92
CA VAL A 247 10.90 -19.73 -15.72
C VAL A 247 10.21 -20.98 -15.16
N TYR A 248 8.87 -21.03 -15.23
CA TYR A 248 8.07 -22.10 -14.61
C TYR A 248 7.38 -23.01 -15.63
N GLY A 249 7.50 -22.72 -16.93
CA GLY A 249 6.82 -23.44 -17.99
C GLY A 249 5.29 -23.30 -17.92
N ASN A 250 4.57 -24.28 -18.49
CA ASN A 250 3.10 -24.28 -18.52
C ASN A 250 2.43 -24.41 -17.13
N LEU A 251 3.20 -24.65 -16.06
CA LEU A 251 2.67 -24.82 -14.71
C LEU A 251 2.00 -23.55 -14.19
N LEU A 252 2.57 -22.37 -14.52
CA LEU A 252 2.08 -21.07 -14.06
C LEU A 252 1.64 -20.12 -15.20
N ALA A 253 1.81 -20.53 -16.45
CA ALA A 253 1.53 -19.71 -17.64
C ALA A 253 0.13 -19.89 -18.24
N SER A 254 -0.65 -20.87 -17.76
CA SER A 254 -2.01 -21.09 -18.26
C SER A 254 -2.98 -20.09 -17.59
N PRO A 255 -3.82 -19.35 -18.35
CA PRO A 255 -4.88 -18.52 -17.77
C PRO A 255 -5.91 -19.34 -17.00
N ASP A 256 -6.04 -20.63 -17.35
CA ASP A 256 -6.71 -21.66 -16.56
C ASP A 256 -5.61 -22.46 -15.85
N LEU A 257 -5.06 -21.96 -14.73
CA LEU A 257 -4.08 -22.66 -13.90
C LEU A 257 -4.63 -24.04 -13.49
N PRO A 258 -4.24 -25.15 -14.13
CA PRO A 258 -4.75 -26.45 -13.80
C PRO A 258 -3.73 -27.05 -12.87
N ILE A 259 -3.84 -26.71 -11.59
CA ILE A 259 -3.43 -27.48 -10.41
C ILE A 259 -3.75 -26.53 -9.24
N SER A 260 -5.04 -26.45 -8.88
CA SER A 260 -5.37 -25.93 -7.55
C SER A 260 -4.95 -26.93 -6.48
N THR A 261 -4.61 -28.17 -6.82
CA THR A 261 -4.42 -29.25 -5.83
C THR A 261 -3.02 -29.86 -5.82
N ASP A 262 -2.41 -30.11 -4.67
CA ASP A 262 -1.12 -30.80 -4.61
C ASP A 262 -1.16 -32.26 -5.11
N ALA A 263 -0.03 -32.97 -5.02
CA ALA A 263 0.07 -34.39 -5.40
C ALA A 263 -0.89 -35.33 -4.62
N LEU A 264 -1.50 -34.85 -3.53
CA LEU A 264 -2.47 -35.55 -2.70
C LEU A 264 -3.91 -35.09 -2.96
N GLY A 265 -4.13 -34.10 -3.84
CA GLY A 265 -5.45 -33.57 -4.16
C GLY A 265 -5.90 -32.41 -3.25
N GLU A 266 -5.01 -31.84 -2.43
CA GLU A 266 -5.36 -30.73 -1.53
C GLU A 266 -5.25 -29.36 -2.18
N ASP A 267 -6.29 -28.54 -2.06
CA ASP A 267 -6.35 -27.19 -2.62
C ASP A 267 -5.29 -26.24 -2.02
N PHE A 268 -4.32 -25.82 -2.84
CA PHE A 268 -3.30 -24.83 -2.58
C PHE A 268 -3.88 -23.48 -2.15
N SER A 269 -5.05 -23.09 -2.65
CA SER A 269 -5.70 -21.82 -2.26
C SER A 269 -6.16 -21.81 -0.80
N LEU A 270 -6.36 -22.99 -0.20
CA LEU A 270 -6.76 -23.15 1.20
C LEU A 270 -5.55 -23.32 2.15
N ARG A 271 -4.32 -23.23 1.63
CA ARG A 271 -3.12 -23.48 2.43
C ARG A 271 -2.68 -22.26 3.22
N ASP A 272 -2.38 -22.50 4.49
CA ASP A 272 -1.69 -21.56 5.34
C ASP A 272 -0.17 -21.71 5.15
N PHE A 273 0.41 -20.92 4.24
CA PHE A 273 1.86 -20.95 3.98
C PHE A 273 2.69 -20.66 5.24
N GLU A 274 2.27 -19.72 6.08
CA GLU A 274 2.99 -19.44 7.32
C GLU A 274 3.05 -20.68 8.20
N SER A 275 1.99 -21.49 8.26
CA SER A 275 1.98 -22.76 9.01
C SER A 275 3.06 -23.75 8.56
N GLU A 276 3.42 -23.74 7.27
CA GLU A 276 4.43 -24.63 6.66
C GLU A 276 5.87 -24.21 6.95
N VAL A 277 6.08 -22.93 7.29
CA VAL A 277 7.41 -22.40 7.58
C VAL A 277 7.83 -22.84 8.98
N VAL A 278 8.98 -23.50 9.05
CA VAL A 278 9.66 -23.89 10.29
C VAL A 278 11.05 -23.29 10.25
N ALA A 279 11.52 -22.77 11.39
CA ALA A 279 12.92 -22.35 11.52
C ALA A 279 13.82 -23.59 11.33
N GLU A 280 14.75 -23.51 10.37
CA GLU A 280 15.83 -24.49 10.20
C GLU A 280 16.89 -24.34 11.30
#